data_AF-A0A9E0J409-F1
#
_entry.id   AF-A0A9E0J409-F1
#
_cell.length_a   1.000
_cell.length_b   1.000
_cell.length_c   1.000
_cell.angle_alpha   90.00
_cell.angle_beta   90.00
_cell.angle_gamma   90.00
#
_symmetry.space_group_name_H-M   'P 1'
#
loop_
_entity.id
_entity.type
_entity.pdbx_description
1 polymer ?
#
loop_
_entity_poly.entity_id
_entity_poly.type
_entity_poly.pdbx_seq_one_letter_code
_entity_poly.pdbx_strand_id
1 'polypeptide(L)' 'MEFIGEKTEDGVTRREFRLSVDGDTVPGVIWAPEGATGPRPLILLGHGGSQHKKVANLTAAAISNAQKLGYAT' A
#
# COMPACT_ATOMS: atom_id res chain seq x y z
N MET A 1 -7.93 -11.73 -2.95
CA MET A 1 -7.17 -10.49 -3.26
C MET A 1 -6.77 -10.54 -4.71
N GLU A 2 -7.12 -9.52 -5.48
CA GLU A 2 -6.78 -9.38 -6.89
C GLU A 2 -5.86 -8.16 -7.05
N PHE A 3 -4.68 -8.33 -7.62
CA PHE A 3 -3.81 -7.21 -7.99
C PHE A 3 -4.23 -6.65 -9.34
N ILE A 4 -4.36 -5.32 -9.41
CA ILE A 4 -4.93 -4.62 -10.57
C ILE A 4 -3.97 -3.60 -11.18
N GLY A 5 -2.78 -3.46 -10.61
CA GLY A 5 -1.73 -2.58 -11.12
C GLY A 5 -0.51 -2.58 -10.22
N GLU A 6 0.65 -2.33 -10.82
CA GLU A 6 1.93 -2.23 -10.13
C GLU A 6 2.74 -1.08 -10.73
N LYS A 7 3.44 -0.34 -9.88
CA LYS A 7 4.42 0.67 -10.30
C LYS A 7 5.55 0.71 -9.27
N THR A 8 6.79 0.70 -9.76
CA THR A 8 7.97 0.95 -8.94
C THR A 8 8.49 2.35 -9.22
N GLU A 9 8.79 3.11 -8.17
CA GLU A 9 9.31 4.47 -8.23
C GLU A 9 10.07 4.75 -6.94
N ASP A 10 11.22 5.41 -7.03
CA ASP A 10 12.06 5.82 -5.89
C ASP A 10 12.35 4.70 -4.87
N GLY A 11 12.64 3.49 -5.35
CA GLY A 11 12.97 2.34 -4.48
C GLY A 11 11.77 1.75 -3.73
N VAL A 12 10.54 2.07 -4.13
CA VAL A 12 9.30 1.51 -3.56
C VAL A 12 8.42 0.96 -4.68
N THR A 13 7.95 -0.27 -4.49
CA THR A 13 6.94 -0.88 -5.36
C THR A 13 5.56 -0.68 -4.74
N ARG A 14 4.68 -0.01 -5.49
CA ARG A 14 3.26 0.17 -5.20
C ARG A 14 2.44 -0.84 -5.98
N ARG A 15 1.65 -1.65 -5.28
CA ARG A 15 0.67 -2.60 -5.87
C ARG A 15 -0.74 -2.24 -5.47
N GLU A 16 -1.59 -1.94 -6.45
CA GLU A 16 -3.02 -1.69 -6.22
C GLU A 16 -3.78 -3.01 -6.26
N PHE A 17 -4.74 -3.18 -5.35
CA PHE A 17 -5.51 -4.42 -5.26
C PHE A 17 -6.98 -4.19 -4.92
N ARG A 18 -7.79 -5.23 -5.12
CA ARG A 18 -9.17 -5.33 -4.66
C ARG A 18 -9.35 -6.54 -3.75
N LEU A 19 -10.12 -6.36 -2.68
CA LEU A 19 -10.60 -7.43 -1.80
C LEU A 19 -12.12 -7.53 -1.92
N SER A 20 -12.62 -8.76 -1.97
CA SER A 20 -14.04 -9.01 -1.72
C SER A 20 -14.22 -9.20 -0.21
N VAL A 21 -15.07 -8.40 0.40
CA VAL A 21 -15.39 -8.43 1.84
C VAL A 21 -16.90 -8.30 1.97
N ASP A 22 -17.56 -9.31 2.52
CA ASP A 22 -19.03 -9.31 2.76
C ASP A 22 -19.89 -8.92 1.54
N GLY A 23 -19.45 -9.30 0.33
CA GLY A 23 -20.12 -8.97 -0.92
C GLY A 23 -19.70 -7.63 -1.56
N ASP A 24 -18.98 -6.79 -0.82
CA ASP A 24 -18.43 -5.52 -1.30
C ASP A 24 -17.02 -5.68 -1.86
N THR A 25 -16.64 -4.75 -2.75
CA THR A 25 -15.27 -4.64 -3.27
C THR A 25 -14.53 -3.50 -2.58
N VAL A 26 -13.56 -3.85 -1.73
CA VAL A 26 -12.73 -2.91 -1.00
C VAL A 26 -11.41 -2.69 -1.75
N PRO A 27 -11.14 -1.48 -2.28
CA PRO A 27 -9.89 -1.18 -2.95
C PRO A 27 -8.78 -0.87 -1.93
N GLY A 28 -7.58 -1.39 -2.18
CA GLY A 28 -6.41 -1.13 -1.36
C GLY A 28 -5.15 -0.93 -2.20
N VAL A 29 -4.07 -0.60 -1.51
CA VAL A 29 -2.75 -0.44 -2.11
C VAL A 29 -1.70 -0.86 -1.08
N ILE A 30 -0.71 -1.63 -1.53
CA ILE A 30 0.47 -2.00 -0.74
C ILE A 30 1.66 -1.23 -1.29
N TRP A 31 2.41 -0.57 -0.41
CA TRP A 31 3.77 -0.12 -0.67
C TRP A 31 4.75 -1.04 0.04
N ALA A 32 5.82 -1.41 -0.64
CA ALA A 32 6.93 -2.17 -0.07
C ALA A 32 8.24 -1.71 -0.74
N PRO A 33 9.41 -1.93 -0.10
CA PRO A 33 10.68 -1.67 -0.77
C PRO A 33 10.75 -2.40 -2.11
N GLU A 34 11.41 -1.79 -3.08
CA GLU A 34 11.67 -2.40 -4.37
C GLU A 34 12.38 -3.75 -4.19
N GLY A 35 11.91 -4.77 -4.91
CA GLY A 35 12.48 -6.12 -4.84
C GLY A 35 12.26 -6.85 -3.51
N ALA A 36 11.43 -6.32 -2.61
CA ALA A 36 11.28 -6.92 -1.29
C ALA A 36 10.65 -8.33 -1.36
N THR A 37 11.40 -9.34 -0.92
CA THR A 37 10.97 -10.75 -0.78
C THR A 37 10.73 -11.13 0.69
N GLY A 38 9.95 -12.18 0.93
CA GLY A 38 9.70 -12.71 2.28
C GLY A 38 8.80 -11.87 3.21
N PRO A 39 8.51 -12.37 4.43
CA PRO A 39 7.69 -11.68 5.41
C PRO A 39 8.31 -10.36 5.90
N ARG A 40 7.47 -9.38 6.21
CA ARG A 40 7.86 -8.11 6.85
C ARG A 40 6.72 -7.55 7.70
N PRO A 41 7.01 -6.67 8.67
CA PRO A 41 5.97 -5.96 9.40
C PRO A 41 5.04 -5.20 8.44
N LEU A 42 3.74 -5.21 8.76
CA LEU A 42 2.70 -4.52 8.01
C LEU A 42 2.10 -3.41 8.88
N ILE A 43 2.05 -2.18 8.36
CA ILE A 43 1.31 -1.07 8.95
C ILE A 43 0.06 -0.84 8.11
N LEU A 44 -1.13 -1.03 8.67
CA LEU A 44 -2.37 -0.71 7.97
C LEU A 44 -2.69 0.79 8.10
N LEU A 45 -2.75 1.49 6.96
CA LEU A 45 -3.06 2.93 6.91
C LEU A 45 -4.47 3.18 6.35
N GLY A 46 -5.35 3.75 7.18
CA GLY A 46 -6.69 4.19 6.78
C GLY A 46 -6.76 5.69 6.59
N HIS A 47 -7.52 6.16 5.61
CA HIS A 47 -7.81 7.60 5.44
C HIS A 47 -8.99 8.04 6.32
N GLY A 48 -9.04 9.33 6.64
CA GLY A 48 -10.20 9.92 7.30
C GLY A 48 -11.29 10.32 6.30
N GLY A 49 -12.54 10.38 6.75
CA GLY A 49 -13.68 10.89 5.97
C GLY A 49 -13.81 10.26 4.58
N SER A 50 -14.26 11.04 3.59
CA SER A 50 -14.44 10.61 2.19
C SER A 50 -13.17 10.72 1.33
N GLN A 51 -11.99 10.66 1.94
CA GLN A 51 -10.70 10.78 1.21
C GLN A 51 -10.41 9.51 0.39
N HIS A 52 -9.45 9.61 -0.54
CA HIS A 52 -9.00 8.47 -1.34
C HIS A 52 -7.79 7.79 -0.69
N LYS A 53 -7.65 6.47 -0.88
CA LYS A 53 -6.51 5.62 -0.43
C LYS A 53 -5.09 6.06 -0.90
N LYS A 54 -4.99 7.09 -1.74
CA LYS A 54 -3.73 7.67 -2.25
C LYS A 54 -3.58 9.15 -1.87
N VAL A 55 -4.32 9.64 -0.86
CA VAL A 55 -4.18 11.01 -0.36
C VAL A 55 -2.73 11.27 0.07
N ALA A 56 -2.25 12.49 -0.14
CA ALA A 56 -0.81 12.81 -0.10
C ALA A 56 -0.14 12.44 1.24
N ASN A 57 -0.79 12.71 2.37
CA ASN A 57 -0.25 12.38 3.69
C ASN A 57 -0.09 10.87 3.93
N LEU A 58 -1.06 10.06 3.48
CA LEU A 58 -0.95 8.60 3.62
C LEU A 58 0.13 8.03 2.69
N THR A 59 0.15 8.48 1.43
CA THR A 59 1.16 8.03 0.47
C THR A 59 2.57 8.38 0.94
N ALA A 60 2.76 9.59 1.50
CA ALA A 60 4.05 9.99 2.06
C ALA A 60 4.46 9.13 3.27
N ALA A 61 3.52 8.81 4.17
CA ALA A 61 3.80 7.94 5.31
C ALA A 61 4.13 6.50 4.88
N ALA A 62 3.37 5.96 3.92
CA ALA A 62 3.57 4.64 3.33
C ALA A 62 4.98 4.51 2.73
N ILE A 63 5.33 5.44 1.83
CA ILE A 63 6.64 5.48 1.17
C ILE A 63 7.77 5.63 2.19
N SER A 64 7.62 6.55 3.16
CA SER A 64 8.65 6.75 4.19
C SER A 64 8.88 5.51 5.04
N ASN A 65 7.84 4.79 5.45
CA ASN A 65 7.98 3.56 6.22
C ASN A 65 8.59 2.43 5.39
N ALA A 66 8.20 2.29 4.12
CA ALA A 66 8.80 1.33 3.21
C ALA A 66 10.30 1.63 3.02
N GLN A 67 10.66 2.85 2.64
CA GLN A 67 12.05 3.23 2.37
C GLN A 67 12.95 3.14 3.60
N LYS A 68 12.49 3.68 4.75
CA LYS A 68 13.37 3.84 5.92
C LYS A 68 13.39 2.62 6.83
N LEU A 69 12.30 1.86 6.90
CA LEU A 69 12.14 0.77 7.87
C LEU A 69 11.98 -0.60 7.21
N GLY A 70 11.83 -0.67 5.87
CA GLY A 70 11.64 -1.93 5.16
C GLY A 70 10.24 -2.54 5.35
N TYR A 71 9.28 -1.78 5.85
CA TYR A 71 7.94 -2.27 6.14
C TYR A 71 7.07 -2.36 4.88
N ALA A 72 6.05 -3.21 4.94
CA ALA A 72 4.90 -3.07 4.06
C ALA A 72 3.90 -2.09 4.70
N THR A 73 3.24 -1.29 3.88
CA THR A 73 2.18 -0.38 4.31
C THR A 73 1.00 -0.40 3.36
#